data_AF-A0A7W1FT95-F1
#
_entry.id   AF-A0A7W1FT95-F1
#
_cell.length_a   1.000
_cell.length_b   1.000
_cell.length_c   1.000
_cell.angle_alpha   90.00
_cell.angle_beta   90.00
_cell.angle_gamma   90.00
#
_symmetry.space_group_name_H-M   'P 1'
#
loop_
_entity.id
_entity.type
_entity.pdbx_description
1 polymer ?
#
loop_
_entity_poly.entity_id
_entity_poly.type
_entity_poly.pdbx_seq_one_letter_code
_entity_poly.pdbx_strand_id
1 'polypeptide(L)'
;MNPRVIIRVNAGVILAIGLALLVPLALSLLYSDGSWASFLLPATLMVAAGIVGIRAARPRGRAPEYVSNRDVYLSVTLAWT
;
A
#
# COMPACT_ATOMS: atom_id res chain seq x y z
N MET A 1 2.60 19.89 8.25
CA MET A 1 2.12 18.66 7.59
C MET A 1 3.24 18.14 6.71
N ASN A 2 3.57 16.86 6.82
CA ASN A 2 4.67 16.22 6.11
C ASN A 2 4.12 15.25 5.05
N PRO A 3 4.01 15.67 3.77
CA PRO A 3 3.38 14.86 2.72
C PRO A 3 4.15 13.55 2.45
N ARG A 4 5.46 13.50 2.74
CA ARG A 4 6.24 12.27 2.54
C ARG A 4 5.85 11.19 3.52
N VAL A 5 5.69 11.54 4.80
CA VAL A 5 5.20 10.59 5.81
C VAL A 5 3.83 10.06 5.39
N ILE A 6 2.93 10.96 4.98
CA ILE A 6 1.57 10.59 4.55
C ILE A 6 1.61 9.64 3.35
N ILE A 7 2.37 9.97 2.31
CA ILE A 7 2.55 9.13 1.11
C ILE A 7 3.16 7.79 1.50
N ARG A 8 4.20 7.76 2.34
CA ARG A 8 4.88 6.52 2.73
C ARG A 8 3.97 5.59 3.52
N VAL A 9 3.17 6.13 4.44
CA VAL A 9 2.19 5.36 5.21
C VAL A 9 1.12 4.76 4.29
N ASN A 10 0.49 5.58 3.44
CA ASN A 10 -0.55 5.11 2.53
C ASN A 10 0.00 4.14 1.47
N ALA A 11 1.21 4.37 0.95
CA ALA A 11 1.87 3.43 0.06
C ALA A 11 2.16 2.09 0.75
N GLY A 12 2.47 2.10 2.05
CA GLY A 12 2.57 0.90 2.87
C GLY A 12 1.24 0.15 3.00
N VAL A 13 0.12 0.87 3.22
CA VAL A 13 -1.22 0.27 3.25
C VAL A 13 -1.57 -0.35 1.90
N ILE A 14 -1.38 0.38 0.80
CA ILE A 14 -1.63 -0.12 -0.57
C ILE A 14 -0.80 -1.38 -0.84
N LEU A 15 0.49 -1.37 -0.47
CA LEU A 15 1.36 -2.53 -0.62
C LEU A 15 0.85 -3.73 0.20
N ALA A 16 0.47 -3.51 1.46
CA ALA A 16 -0.04 -4.56 2.32
C ALA A 16 -1.32 -5.19 1.76
N ILE A 17 -2.26 -4.38 1.27
CA ILE A 17 -3.50 -4.88 0.64
C ILE A 17 -3.18 -5.61 -0.67
N GLY A 18 -2.28 -5.07 -1.50
CA GLY A 18 -1.84 -5.74 -2.72
C GLY A 18 -1.23 -7.13 -2.47
N LEU A 19 -0.43 -7.27 -1.41
CA LEU A 19 0.10 -8.56 -0.97
C LEU A 19 -0.98 -9.47 -0.38
N ALA A 20 -1.95 -8.92 0.35
CA ALA A 20 -3.07 -9.67 0.90
C ALA A 20 -3.92 -10.31 -0.21
N LEU A 21 -4.05 -9.67 -1.37
CA LEU A 21 -4.75 -10.22 -2.54
C LEU A 21 -4.10 -11.48 -3.13
N LEU A 22 -2.86 -11.79 -2.76
CA LEU A 22 -2.23 -13.06 -3.15
C LEU A 22 -2.90 -14.26 -2.47
N VAL A 23 -3.55 -14.07 -1.32
CA VAL A 23 -4.29 -15.13 -0.61
C VAL A 23 -5.52 -15.59 -1.40
N PRO A 24 -6.50 -14.74 -1.75
CA PRO A 24 -7.63 -15.16 -2.57
C PRO A 24 -7.20 -15.56 -3.99
N LEU A 25 -6.12 -14.98 -4.54
CA LEU A 25 -5.53 -15.47 -5.80
C LEU A 25 -5.08 -16.94 -5.69
N ALA A 26 -4.34 -17.27 -4.62
CA ALA A 26 -3.87 -18.64 -4.40
C ALA A 26 -5.04 -19.62 -4.24
N LEU A 27 -6.10 -19.21 -3.52
CA LEU A 27 -7.32 -20.01 -3.40
C LEU A 27 -8.02 -20.19 -4.75
N SER A 28 -8.16 -19.12 -5.53
CA SER A 28 -8.75 -19.17 -6.87
C SER A 28 -8.02 -20.16 -7.78
N LEU A 29 -6.69 -20.16 -7.75
CA LEU A 29 -5.87 -21.12 -8.51
C LEU A 29 -6.02 -22.55 -7.97
N LEU A 30 -6.03 -22.73 -6.64
CA LEU A 30 -6.18 -24.04 -6.00
C LEU A 30 -7.53 -24.69 -6.31
N TYR A 31 -8.61 -23.91 -6.26
CA TYR A 31 -9.98 -24.38 -6.52
C TYR A 31 -10.37 -24.32 -8.01
N SER A 32 -9.50 -23.77 -8.87
CA SER A 32 -9.75 -23.62 -10.31
C SER A 32 -11.09 -22.93 -10.63
N ASP A 33 -11.44 -21.91 -9.84
CA ASP A 33 -12.72 -21.19 -9.94
C ASP A 33 -12.76 -20.18 -11.11
N GLY A 34 -11.64 -20.00 -11.83
CA GLY A 34 -11.49 -19.10 -12.97
C GLY A 34 -11.40 -17.61 -12.62
N SER A 35 -11.45 -17.24 -11.34
CA SER A 35 -11.54 -15.83 -10.91
C SER A 35 -10.17 -15.14 -10.71
N TRP A 36 -9.07 -15.86 -10.94
CA TRP A 36 -7.70 -15.46 -10.58
C TRP A 36 -7.28 -14.11 -11.16
N ALA A 37 -7.70 -13.78 -12.38
CA ALA A 37 -7.38 -12.51 -13.03
C ALA A 37 -7.91 -11.31 -12.23
N SER A 38 -9.07 -11.46 -11.58
CA SER A 38 -9.69 -10.43 -10.73
C SER A 38 -8.88 -10.14 -9.47
N PHE A 39 -8.00 -11.04 -9.05
CA PHE A 39 -7.09 -10.83 -7.92
C PHE A 39 -5.71 -10.41 -8.39
N LEU A 40 -5.20 -11.01 -9.47
CA LEU A 40 -3.85 -10.75 -9.97
C LEU A 40 -3.68 -9.31 -10.48
N LEU A 41 -4.61 -8.80 -11.27
CA LEU A 41 -4.52 -7.45 -11.82
C LEU A 41 -4.47 -6.37 -10.71
N PRO A 42 -5.41 -6.33 -9.75
CA PRO A 42 -5.31 -5.36 -8.67
C PRO A 42 -4.10 -5.63 -7.77
N ALA A 43 -3.74 -6.88 -7.46
CA ALA A 43 -2.55 -7.19 -6.65
C ALA A 43 -1.28 -6.60 -7.29
N THR A 44 -1.07 -6.83 -8.58
CA THR A 44 0.12 -6.33 -9.30
C THR A 44 0.17 -4.81 -9.33
N LEU A 45 -0.94 -4.14 -9.62
CA LEU A 45 -1.03 -2.68 -9.61
C LEU A 45 -0.77 -2.09 -8.22
N MET A 46 -1.38 -2.67 -7.18
CA MET A 46 -1.22 -2.20 -5.80
C MET A 46 0.20 -2.42 -5.28
N VAL A 47 0.81 -3.58 -5.56
CA VAL A 47 2.21 -3.85 -5.19
C VAL A 47 3.15 -2.87 -5.91
N ALA A 48 2.95 -2.65 -7.22
CA ALA A 48 3.76 -1.68 -7.96
C ALA A 48 3.60 -0.25 -7.41
N ALA A 49 2.37 0.21 -7.22
CA ALA A 49 2.07 1.53 -6.68
C ALA A 49 2.63 1.73 -5.26
N GLY A 50 2.47 0.73 -4.39
CA GLY A 50 3.01 0.77 -3.02
C GLY A 50 4.54 0.83 -2.99
N ILE A 51 5.22 0.01 -3.82
CA ILE A 51 6.69 0.05 -3.93
C ILE A 51 7.17 1.40 -4.46
N VAL A 52 6.53 1.92 -5.51
CA VAL A 52 6.87 3.22 -6.11
C VAL A 52 6.65 4.35 -5.10
N GLY A 53 5.51 4.35 -4.39
CA GLY A 53 5.18 5.35 -3.37
C GLY A 53 6.18 5.36 -2.21
N ILE A 54 6.56 4.19 -1.69
CA ILE A 54 7.59 4.08 -0.64
C ILE A 54 8.93 4.59 -1.14
N ARG A 55 9.33 4.25 -2.37
CA ARG A 55 10.60 4.71 -2.96
C ARG A 55 10.59 6.24 -3.17
N ALA A 56 9.51 6.79 -3.68
CA ALA A 56 9.35 8.23 -3.90
C ALA A 56 9.34 9.04 -2.60
N ALA A 57 8.81 8.46 -1.52
CA ALA A 57 8.72 9.09 -0.20
C ALA A 57 9.83 8.66 0.78
N ARG A 58 10.97 8.16 0.28
CA ARG A 58 12.11 7.80 1.15
C ARG A 58 12.60 9.01 1.97
N PRO A 59 12.90 8.82 3.26
CA PRO A 59 13.46 9.88 4.09
C PRO A 59 14.83 10.31 3.56
N ARG A 60 15.10 11.62 3.57
CA ARG A 60 16.35 12.21 3.02
C ARG A 60 17.53 12.22 4.00
N GLY A 61 17.31 11.82 5.25
CA GLY A 61 18.33 11.82 6.29
C GLY A 61 18.19 10.64 7.25
N ARG A 62 19.16 10.48 8.15
CA ARG A 62 19.15 9.45 9.20
C ARG A 62 18.30 9.82 10.42
N ALA A 63 17.91 11.09 10.55
CA ALA A 63 17.07 11.53 11.66
C ALA A 63 15.61 11.06 11.49
N PRO A 64 14.91 10.71 12.57
CA PRO A 64 13.47 10.44 12.52
C PRO A 64 12.72 11.63 11.92
N GLU A 65 11.90 11.40 10.90
CA GLU A 65 11.03 12.45 10.38
C GLU A 65 9.95 12.77 11.42
N TYR A 66 9.78 14.05 11.73
CA TYR A 66 8.73 14.51 12.62
C TYR A 66 7.34 14.19 12.02
N VAL A 67 6.47 13.63 12.85
CA VAL A 67 5.09 13.28 12.51
C VAL A 67 4.15 14.07 13.41
N SER A 68 3.29 14.91 12.81
CA SER A 68 2.28 15.66 13.55
C SER A 68 0.95 14.91 13.64
N ASN A 69 0.11 15.22 14.62
CA ASN A 69 -1.24 14.64 14.73
C ASN A 69 -2.06 14.82 13.44
N ARG A 70 -1.91 15.96 12.74
CA ARG A 70 -2.57 16.22 11.46
C ARG A 70 -2.14 15.24 10.37
N ASP A 71 -0.88 14.83 10.36
CA ASP A 71 -0.37 13.84 9.40
C ASP A 71 -0.99 12.46 9.66
N VAL A 72 -1.13 12.09 10.94
CA VAL A 72 -1.78 10.84 11.36
C VAL A 72 -3.25 10.81 10.94
N TYR A 73 -4.02 11.85 11.26
CA TYR A 73 -5.44 11.90 10.89
C TYR A 73 -5.64 11.81 9.38
N LEU A 74 -4.83 12.54 8.61
CA LEU A 74 -4.92 12.50 7.15
C LEU A 74 -4.51 11.12 6.60
N SER A 75 -3.45 10.52 7.13
CA SER A 75 -3.04 9.16 6.75
C SER A 75 -4.11 8.11 7.01
N VAL A 76 -4.74 8.13 8.20
CA VAL A 76 -5.80 7.18 8.52
C VAL A 76 -7.02 7.42 7.63
N THR A 77 -7.41 8.68 7.41
CA THR A 77 -8.55 9.00 6.55
C THR A 77 -8.33 8.50 5.12
N LEU A 78 -7.15 8.77 4.55
CA LEU A 78 -6.80 8.33 3.21
C LEU A 78 -6.70 6.81 3.07
N ALA A 79 -6.32 6.10 4.14
CA ALA A 79 -6.27 4.64 4.12
C ALA A 79 -7.66 3.98 3.97
N TRP A 80 -8.73 4.71 4.28
CA TRP A 80 -10.12 4.24 4.19
C TRP A 80 -10.92 4.93 3.07
N THR A 81 -10.29 5.78 2.26
CA THR A 81 -10.93 6.47 1.14
C THR A 81 -10.68 5.69 -0.15
#